data_AF-A0A7C4DCF9-F1
#
_entry.id   AF-A0A7C4DCF9-F1
#
_cell.length_a   1.000
_cell.length_b   1.000
_cell.length_c   1.000
_cell.angle_alpha   90.00
_cell.angle_beta   90.00
_cell.angle_gamma   90.00
#
_symmetry.space_group_name_H-M   'P 1'
#
loop_
_entity.id
_entity.type
_entity.pdbx_description
1 polymer ?
#
loop_
_entity_poly.entity_id
_entity_poly.type
_entity_poly.pdbx_seq_one_letter_code
_entity_poly.pdbx_strand_id
1 'polypeptide(L)'
;MIREGSTAKSIAMLKKIISRGCPERVMLVTDDRHAEDIVAEGTWTTALRRAVEEGMDPVDAVRMVTLKPSEYFGLKSLGGISPGKSAGMVIVDDMKRFNARIVLIDGRLVARDGNTCALWLRSGSFGWAGSILAA
;
A
#
# COMPACT_ATOMS: atom_id res chain seq x y z
N MET A 1 -14.47 -3.44 4.89
CA MET A 1 -13.47 -2.66 4.14
C MET A 1 -13.85 -1.19 4.24
N ILE A 2 -12.92 -0.29 4.52
CA ILE A 2 -13.13 1.16 4.49
C ILE A 2 -12.53 1.71 3.19
N ARG A 3 -13.33 2.47 2.44
CA ARG A 3 -12.94 2.99 1.12
C ARG A 3 -12.36 4.40 1.23
N GLU A 4 -11.19 4.59 0.66
CA GLU A 4 -10.54 5.90 0.47
C GLU A 4 -10.07 6.07 -0.98
N GLY A 5 -11.06 6.22 -1.85
CA GLY A 5 -10.93 6.46 -3.28
C GLY A 5 -11.08 7.94 -3.64
N SER A 6 -11.18 8.21 -4.93
CA SER A 6 -11.39 9.56 -5.45
C SER A 6 -12.76 10.09 -5.07
N THR A 7 -13.79 9.27 -5.29
CA THR A 7 -15.19 9.61 -4.99
C THR A 7 -15.54 9.26 -3.54
N ALA A 8 -15.19 8.04 -3.11
CA ALA A 8 -15.56 7.52 -1.79
C ALA A 8 -14.48 7.83 -0.75
N LYS A 9 -14.72 8.82 0.11
CA LYS A 9 -13.81 9.25 1.20
C LYS A 9 -14.36 8.86 2.58
N SER A 10 -14.27 7.58 2.91
CA SER A 10 -14.97 7.01 4.08
C SER A 10 -14.17 7.09 5.38
N ILE A 11 -12.85 7.29 5.32
CA ILE A 11 -11.99 7.31 6.52
C ILE A 11 -12.47 8.38 7.51
N ALA A 12 -12.72 9.60 7.05
CA ALA A 12 -13.17 10.70 7.90
C ALA A 12 -14.56 10.43 8.53
N MET A 13 -15.49 9.86 7.76
CA MET A 13 -16.83 9.52 8.24
C MET A 13 -16.80 8.40 9.30
N LEU A 14 -15.87 7.47 9.17
CA LEU A 14 -15.74 6.30 10.03
C LEU A 14 -14.65 6.44 11.09
N LYS A 15 -14.19 7.67 11.37
CA LYS A 15 -13.10 7.95 12.32
C LYS A 15 -13.30 7.32 13.70
N LYS A 16 -14.54 7.19 14.18
CA LYS A 16 -14.85 6.53 15.47
C LYS A 16 -14.56 5.03 15.48
N ILE A 17 -14.71 4.36 14.34
CA ILE A 17 -14.35 2.93 14.18
C ILE A 17 -12.84 2.80 14.11
N ILE A 18 -12.21 3.75 13.42
CA ILE A 18 -10.76 3.84 13.23
C ILE A 18 -10.03 4.11 14.55
N SER A 19 -10.46 5.10 15.32
CA SER A 19 -9.78 5.57 16.54
C SER A 19 -9.99 4.67 17.75
N ARG A 20 -11.00 3.80 17.74
CA ARG A 20 -11.30 2.88 18.85
C ARG A 20 -10.56 1.55 18.77
N GLY A 21 -9.63 1.39 17.81
CA GLY A 21 -8.81 0.19 17.75
C GLY A 21 -9.62 -1.06 17.38
N CYS A 22 -10.45 -0.98 16.33
CA CYS A 22 -11.01 -2.16 15.67
C CYS A 22 -10.20 -2.63 14.42
N PRO A 23 -8.86 -2.52 14.34
CA PRO A 23 -8.11 -2.91 13.13
C PRO A 23 -8.21 -4.41 12.89
N GLU A 24 -8.61 -5.21 13.88
CA GLU A 24 -8.69 -6.66 13.75
C GLU A 24 -9.69 -7.14 12.71
N ARG A 25 -10.74 -6.35 12.45
CA ARG A 25 -11.85 -6.69 11.54
C ARG A 25 -12.04 -5.69 10.41
N VAL A 26 -11.08 -4.78 10.23
CA VAL A 26 -11.17 -3.71 9.24
C VAL A 26 -9.91 -3.74 8.37
N MET A 27 -10.08 -3.42 7.09
CA MET A 27 -8.99 -3.23 6.14
C MET A 27 -9.31 -1.99 5.31
N LEU A 28 -8.28 -1.27 4.86
CA LEU A 28 -8.42 -0.13 3.96
C LEU A 28 -8.37 -0.60 2.52
N VAL A 29 -9.18 0.03 1.67
CA VAL A 29 -9.16 -0.17 0.22
C VAL A 29 -9.27 1.20 -0.45
N THR A 30 -8.64 1.39 -1.60
CA THR A 30 -8.85 2.59 -2.41
C THR A 30 -10.13 2.48 -3.24
N ASP A 31 -10.49 1.27 -3.66
CA ASP A 31 -11.47 1.03 -4.72
C ASP A 31 -11.07 1.77 -6.01
N ASP A 32 -11.79 2.82 -6.40
CA ASP A 32 -11.51 3.67 -7.54
C ASP A 32 -10.55 4.83 -7.20
N ARG A 33 -9.57 5.05 -8.09
CA ARG A 33 -8.74 6.26 -8.09
C ARG A 33 -8.61 6.80 -9.51
N HIS A 34 -8.92 8.09 -9.70
CA HIS A 34 -8.68 8.79 -10.95
C HIS A 34 -7.16 8.94 -11.17
N ALA A 35 -6.73 8.89 -12.44
CA ALA A 35 -5.32 9.00 -12.79
C ALA A 35 -4.70 10.32 -12.28
N GLU A 36 -5.46 11.41 -12.36
CA GLU A 36 -5.07 12.73 -11.85
C GLU A 36 -4.77 12.70 -10.34
N ASP A 37 -5.64 12.06 -9.54
CA ASP A 37 -5.44 11.92 -8.10
C ASP A 37 -4.25 11.01 -7.77
N ILE A 38 -4.01 9.96 -8.56
CA ILE A 38 -2.84 9.09 -8.38
C ILE A 38 -1.55 9.87 -8.61
N VAL A 39 -1.49 10.71 -9.66
CA VAL A 39 -0.33 11.53 -9.96
C VAL A 39 -0.12 12.62 -8.91
N ALA A 40 -1.19 13.27 -8.46
CA ALA A 40 -1.11 14.39 -7.54
C ALA A 40 -0.85 13.96 -6.09
N GLU A 41 -1.52 12.90 -5.63
CA GLU A 41 -1.55 12.53 -4.21
C GLU A 41 -0.96 11.14 -3.95
N GLY A 42 -0.93 10.26 -4.95
CA GLY A 42 -0.63 8.84 -4.77
C GLY A 42 -1.82 8.04 -4.21
N THR A 43 -1.64 6.73 -4.13
CA THR A 43 -2.70 5.77 -3.73
C THR A 43 -2.66 5.48 -2.23
N TRP A 44 -1.91 4.46 -1.83
CA TRP A 44 -1.85 3.98 -0.46
C TRP A 44 -1.25 4.99 0.51
N THR A 45 -0.27 5.77 0.05
CA THR A 45 0.33 6.84 0.85
C THR A 45 -0.71 7.83 1.35
N THR A 46 -1.66 8.22 0.48
CA THR A 46 -2.76 9.11 0.85
C THR A 46 -3.70 8.45 1.85
N ALA A 47 -4.11 7.21 1.61
CA ALA A 47 -5.03 6.50 2.50
C ALA A 47 -4.43 6.27 3.90
N LEU A 48 -3.16 5.87 3.97
CA LEU A 48 -2.43 5.66 5.22
C LEU A 48 -2.24 6.97 5.98
N ARG A 49 -1.75 8.02 5.30
CA ARG A 49 -1.62 9.36 5.89
C ARG A 49 -2.95 9.84 6.45
N ARG A 50 -4.03 9.70 5.68
CA ARG A 50 -5.36 10.13 6.13
C ARG A 50 -5.86 9.36 7.34
N ALA A 51 -5.64 8.05 7.39
CA ALA A 51 -6.00 7.23 8.56
C ALA A 51 -5.27 7.71 9.82
N VAL A 52 -3.97 7.97 9.71
CA VAL A 52 -3.15 8.48 10.84
C VAL A 52 -3.58 9.89 11.25
N GLU A 53 -3.88 10.79 10.30
CA GLU A 53 -4.40 12.13 10.57
C GLU A 53 -5.74 12.12 11.33
N GLU A 54 -6.59 11.13 11.07
CA GLU A 54 -7.87 10.93 11.76
C GLU A 54 -7.73 10.20 13.10
N GLY A 55 -6.49 9.96 13.56
CA GLY A 55 -6.16 9.43 14.88
C GLY A 55 -5.98 7.92 14.94
N MET A 56 -5.78 7.23 13.81
CA MET A 56 -5.37 5.83 13.81
C MET A 56 -3.93 5.69 14.28
N ASP A 57 -3.64 4.63 15.05
CA ASP A 57 -2.25 4.23 15.27
C ASP A 57 -1.59 3.85 13.92
N PRO A 58 -0.38 4.37 13.61
CA PRO A 58 0.27 4.09 12.34
C PRO A 58 0.59 2.62 12.08
N VAL A 59 0.88 1.83 13.12
CA VAL A 59 1.13 0.39 12.99
C VAL A 59 -0.16 -0.32 12.63
N ASP A 60 -1.28 0.07 13.24
CA ASP A 60 -2.60 -0.43 12.87
C ASP A 60 -2.99 -0.05 11.44
N ALA A 61 -2.69 1.17 10.98
CA ALA A 61 -2.91 1.57 9.60
C ALA A 61 -2.15 0.67 8.61
N VAL A 62 -0.88 0.35 8.90
CA VAL A 62 -0.09 -0.59 8.09
C VAL A 62 -0.68 -2.00 8.15
N ARG A 63 -1.08 -2.49 9.33
CA ARG A 63 -1.74 -3.80 9.48
C ARG A 63 -3.01 -3.89 8.63
N MET A 64 -3.78 -2.81 8.53
CA MET A 64 -5.03 -2.74 7.76
C MET A 64 -4.84 -2.79 6.24
N VAL A 65 -3.63 -2.56 5.72
CA VAL A 65 -3.30 -2.68 4.29
C VAL A 65 -2.38 -3.86 3.96
N THR A 66 -1.84 -4.57 4.96
CA THR A 66 -0.91 -5.69 4.77
C THR A 66 -1.46 -6.99 5.35
N LEU A 67 -1.44 -7.11 6.68
CA LEU A 67 -1.78 -8.32 7.40
C LEU A 67 -3.27 -8.65 7.27
N LYS A 68 -4.14 -7.67 7.44
CA LYS A 68 -5.59 -7.87 7.43
C LYS A 68 -6.15 -8.34 6.08
N PRO A 69 -5.80 -7.71 4.94
CA PRO A 69 -6.22 -8.27 3.65
C PRO A 69 -5.63 -9.67 3.43
N SER A 70 -4.39 -9.93 3.87
CA SER A 70 -3.78 -11.25 3.72
C SER A 70 -4.48 -12.33 4.54
N GLU A 71 -4.88 -12.02 5.78
CA GLU A 71 -5.69 -12.91 6.62
C GLU A 71 -7.08 -13.14 6.01
N TYR A 72 -7.75 -12.07 5.59
CA TYR A 72 -9.10 -12.13 5.04
C TYR A 72 -9.19 -12.97 3.76
N PHE A 73 -8.21 -12.82 2.86
CA PHE A 73 -8.16 -13.57 1.61
C PHE A 73 -7.39 -14.90 1.69
N GLY A 74 -6.87 -15.28 2.87
CA GLY A 74 -6.11 -16.52 3.04
C GLY A 74 -4.74 -16.54 2.34
N LEU A 75 -4.14 -15.38 2.08
CA LEU A 75 -2.84 -15.21 1.42
C LEU A 75 -1.69 -15.46 2.40
N LYS A 76 -1.48 -16.73 2.75
CA LYS A 76 -0.55 -17.15 3.83
C LYS A 76 0.89 -16.68 3.65
N SER A 77 1.34 -16.52 2.40
CA SER A 77 2.70 -16.07 2.06
C SER A 77 2.88 -14.54 2.08
N LEU A 78 1.81 -13.75 2.29
CA LEU A 78 1.85 -12.28 2.18
C LEU A 78 1.51 -11.58 3.51
N GLY A 79 1.63 -10.24 3.51
CA GLY A 79 1.07 -9.36 4.54
C GLY A 79 1.84 -9.27 5.86
N GLY A 80 3.00 -9.90 5.98
CA GLY A 80 3.84 -9.77 7.17
C GLY A 80 5.30 -10.09 6.91
N ILE A 81 6.15 -9.76 7.86
CA ILE A 81 7.60 -9.98 7.80
C ILE A 81 7.93 -11.14 8.73
N SER A 82 8.12 -12.33 8.17
CA SER A 82 8.51 -13.54 8.90
C SER A 82 9.13 -14.57 7.95
N PRO A 83 9.96 -15.52 8.43
CA PRO A 83 10.41 -16.65 7.62
C PRO A 83 9.23 -17.37 6.94
N GLY A 84 9.42 -17.75 5.68
CA GLY A 84 8.39 -18.42 4.86
C GLY A 84 7.39 -17.51 4.14
N LYS A 85 7.45 -16.17 4.34
CA LYS A 85 6.68 -15.20 3.56
C LYS A 85 7.47 -14.64 2.37
N SER A 86 6.78 -14.14 1.35
CA SER A 86 7.41 -13.44 0.23
C SER A 86 8.09 -12.16 0.75
N ALA A 87 9.29 -11.89 0.23
CA ALA A 87 10.08 -10.70 0.55
C ALA A 87 9.58 -9.46 -0.22
N GLY A 88 8.27 -9.19 -0.14
CA GLY A 88 7.65 -7.95 -0.61
C GLY A 88 7.64 -6.91 0.50
N MET A 89 8.34 -5.78 0.30
CA MET A 89 8.57 -4.80 1.37
C MET A 89 8.60 -3.38 0.82
N VAL A 90 8.15 -2.43 1.63
CA VAL A 90 8.34 -0.99 1.38
C VAL A 90 9.00 -0.40 2.62
N ILE A 91 10.16 0.23 2.44
CA ILE A 91 10.84 0.99 3.49
C ILE A 91 10.44 2.45 3.31
N VAL A 92 9.87 3.04 4.35
CA VAL A 92 9.41 4.43 4.38
C VAL A 92 10.30 5.29 5.27
N ASP A 93 10.29 6.60 5.04
CA ASP A 93 11.02 7.57 5.88
C ASP A 93 10.41 7.75 7.27
N ASP A 94 9.09 7.79 7.34
CA ASP A 94 8.33 7.93 8.58
C ASP A 94 6.93 7.31 8.48
N MET A 95 6.29 7.12 9.64
CA MET A 95 4.97 6.49 9.79
C MET A 95 3.80 7.51 9.78
N LYS A 96 4.04 8.75 9.33
CA LYS A 96 3.02 9.79 9.15
C LYS A 96 2.80 10.10 7.67
N ARG A 97 3.88 10.27 6.91
CA ARG A 97 3.89 10.59 5.49
C ARG A 97 4.09 9.37 4.60
N PHE A 98 4.70 8.30 5.10
CA PHE A 98 4.88 7.05 4.37
C PHE A 98 5.59 7.23 3.01
N ASN A 99 6.60 8.11 2.90
CA ASN A 99 7.30 8.28 1.63
C ASN A 99 8.20 7.07 1.40
N ALA A 100 7.93 6.32 0.31
CA ALA A 100 8.70 5.13 -0.02
C ALA A 100 10.14 5.49 -0.42
N ARG A 101 11.11 4.99 0.35
CA ARG A 101 12.54 5.10 0.08
C ARG A 101 13.07 3.90 -0.70
N ILE A 102 12.60 2.70 -0.36
CA ILE A 102 12.99 1.45 -1.02
C ILE A 102 11.74 0.60 -1.20
N VAL A 103 11.58 0.01 -2.38
CA VAL A 103 10.54 -0.97 -2.68
C VAL A 103 11.20 -2.27 -3.14
N LEU A 104 10.79 -3.37 -2.52
CA LEU A 104 11.26 -4.72 -2.77
C LEU A 104 10.08 -5.59 -3.22
N ILE A 105 10.28 -6.38 -4.28
CA ILE A 105 9.35 -7.43 -4.71
C ILE A 105 10.14 -8.73 -4.83
N ASP A 106 9.70 -9.77 -4.11
CA ASP A 106 10.40 -11.06 -4.00
C ASP A 106 11.91 -10.91 -3.68
N GLY A 107 12.22 -9.96 -2.79
CA GLY A 107 13.58 -9.68 -2.34
C GLY A 107 14.44 -8.88 -3.32
N ARG A 108 13.89 -8.47 -4.47
CA ARG A 108 14.61 -7.67 -5.49
C ARG A 108 14.26 -6.20 -5.36
N LEU A 109 15.26 -5.32 -5.45
CA LEU A 109 15.08 -3.87 -5.47
C LEU A 109 14.41 -3.42 -6.77
N VAL A 110 13.20 -2.87 -6.67
CA VAL A 110 12.40 -2.45 -7.85
C VAL A 110 12.24 -0.94 -7.95
N ALA A 111 12.33 -0.22 -6.84
CA ALA A 111 12.34 1.23 -6.82
C ALA A 111 13.15 1.75 -5.63
N ARG A 112 13.78 2.91 -5.82
CA ARG A 112 14.53 3.63 -4.80
C ARG A 112 14.32 5.13 -4.94
N ASP A 113 14.01 5.78 -3.82
CA ASP A 113 13.90 7.24 -3.71
C ASP A 113 13.00 7.85 -4.81
N GLY A 114 11.83 7.25 -5.03
CA GLY A 114 10.84 7.67 -6.04
C GLY A 114 11.12 7.23 -7.48
N ASN A 115 12.25 6.58 -7.75
CA ASN A 115 12.66 6.15 -9.10
C ASN A 115 12.58 4.63 -9.25
N THR A 116 12.03 4.15 -10.36
CA THR A 116 12.01 2.72 -10.69
C THR A 116 13.41 2.25 -11.13
N CYS A 117 13.78 1.03 -10.76
CA CYS A 117 15.07 0.44 -11.13
C CYS A 117 14.97 -0.24 -12.50
N ALA A 118 15.82 0.17 -13.46
CA ALA A 118 15.79 -0.28 -14.85
C ALA A 118 15.90 -1.81 -15.05
N LEU A 119 16.53 -2.54 -14.11
CA LEU A 119 16.63 -3.99 -14.18
C LEU A 119 15.29 -4.71 -14.00
N TRP A 120 14.34 -4.12 -13.25
CA TRP A 120 13.03 -4.73 -13.02
C TRP A 120 12.14 -4.66 -14.26
N LEU A 121 12.24 -3.58 -15.04
CA LEU A 121 11.51 -3.41 -16.30
C LEU A 121 11.96 -4.40 -17.39
N ARG A 122 13.19 -4.93 -17.30
CA ARG A 122 13.75 -5.87 -18.29
C ARG A 122 13.55 -7.34 -17.93
N SER A 123 13.44 -7.68 -16.65
CA SER A 123 13.27 -9.07 -16.19
C SER A 123 11.81 -9.53 -16.23
N GLY A 124 11.12 -9.32 -17.35
CA GLY A 124 9.68 -9.56 -17.55
C GLY A 124 9.23 -11.01 -17.27
N SER A 125 9.14 -11.38 -15.99
CA SER A 125 8.40 -12.54 -15.52
C SER A 125 6.94 -12.20 -15.19
N PHE A 126 6.48 -11.01 -15.61
CA PHE A 126 5.05 -10.75 -15.80
C PHE A 126 4.73 -11.13 -17.24
N GLY A 127 3.87 -12.14 -17.44
CA GLY A 127 3.44 -12.64 -18.75
C GLY A 127 2.55 -11.65 -19.53
N TRP A 128 3.01 -10.42 -19.70
CA TRP A 128 2.41 -9.41 -20.55
C TRP A 128 3.40 -9.05 -21.65
N ALA A 129 3.24 -9.72 -22.79
CA ALA A 129 3.85 -9.31 -24.04
C ALA A 129 3.15 -8.02 -24.52
N GLY A 130 3.69 -6.87 -24.12
CA GLY A 130 3.17 -5.56 -24.51
C GLY A 130 4.28 -4.53 -24.47
N SER A 131 4.96 -4.38 -25.60
CA SER A 131 5.99 -3.38 -25.86
C SER A 131 5.43 -1.96 -25.85
N ILE A 132 5.84 -1.13 -24.88
CA ILE A 132 5.77 0.34 -24.90
C ILE A 132 7.13 0.82 -24.38
N LEU A 133 8.07 1.06 -25.31
CA LEU A 133 8.51 2.38 -25.81
C LEU A 133 9.51 3.06 -24.87
N ALA A 134 10.78 2.86 -25.20
CA ALA A 134 11.79 3.90 -25.06
C ALA A 134 11.67 4.82 -26.28
N ALA A 135 11.30 6.08 -26.02
CA ALA A 135 11.59 7.25 -26.84
C ALA A 135 11.58 8.46 -25.90
#